data_AF-A0AAU4N0P0-F1
#
_entry.id   AF-A0AAU4N0P0-F1
#
_cell.length_a   1.000
_cell.length_b   1.000
_cell.length_c   1.000
_cell.angle_alpha   90.00
_cell.angle_beta   90.00
_cell.angle_gamma   90.00
#
_symmetry.space_group_name_H-M   'P 1'
#
loop_
_entity.id
_entity.type
_entity.pdbx_description
1 polymer ?
#
loop_
_entity_poly.entity_id
_entity_poly.type
_entity_poly.pdbx_seq_one_letter_code
_entity_poly.pdbx_strand_id
1 'polypeptide(L)'
;MEKAAEDIRRMAAEGAGLVAMIEMLRRDEDFRLTPLHLLRILGEGVGIPWTESRVLLEFFDPDLRPLVPEDEVDRRAEELLSPYVTREG
;
A
#
# COMPACT_ATOMS: atom_id res chain seq x y z
N MET A 1 -5.93 4.32 -12.15
CA MET A 1 -5.22 3.08 -11.77
C MET A 1 -3.74 3.21 -12.04
N GLU A 2 -3.31 3.45 -13.28
CA GLU A 2 -1.89 3.62 -13.62
C GLU A 2 -1.17 4.71 -12.79
N LYS A 3 -1.75 5.92 -12.73
CA LYS A 3 -1.27 7.01 -11.85
C LYS A 3 -1.11 6.57 -10.38
N ALA A 4 -2.11 5.89 -9.82
CA ALA A 4 -2.08 5.43 -8.44
C ALA A 4 -0.97 4.40 -8.18
N ALA A 5 -0.74 3.49 -9.14
CA ALA A 5 0.37 2.52 -9.07
C ALA A 5 1.74 3.21 -9.18
N GLU A 6 1.85 4.24 -10.03
CA GLU A 6 3.06 5.06 -10.13
C GLU A 6 3.35 5.84 -8.85
N ASP A 7 2.34 6.48 -8.26
CA ASP A 7 2.47 7.20 -7.00
C ASP A 7 2.88 6.28 -5.85
N ILE A 8 2.29 5.08 -5.76
CA ILE A 8 2.68 4.07 -4.77
C ILE A 8 4.12 3.61 -4.97
N ARG A 9 4.52 3.33 -6.21
CA ARG A 9 5.90 2.94 -6.51
C ARG A 9 6.89 4.00 -6.06
N ARG A 10 6.62 5.28 -6.36
CA ARG A 10 7.45 6.41 -5.95
C ARG A 10 7.52 6.53 -4.43
N MET A 11 6.38 6.51 -3.74
CA MET A 11 6.33 6.60 -2.27
C MET A 11 7.05 5.43 -1.60
N ALA A 12 6.93 4.21 -2.13
CA ALA A 12 7.64 3.05 -1.62
C ALA A 12 9.16 3.17 -1.80
N ALA A 13 9.62 3.68 -2.95
CA ALA A 13 11.04 3.94 -3.20
C ALA A 13 11.61 5.02 -2.25
N GLU A 14 10.80 6.02 -1.87
CA GLU A 14 11.12 7.04 -0.87
C GLU A 14 11.05 6.54 0.58
N GLY A 15 10.63 5.28 0.80
CA GLY A 15 10.51 4.68 2.13
C GLY A 15 9.27 5.12 2.92
N ALA A 16 8.23 5.60 2.24
CA ALA A 16 6.98 5.94 2.89
C ALA A 16 6.30 4.69 3.50
N GLY A 17 5.60 4.88 4.61
CA GLY A 17 4.76 3.85 5.22
C GLY A 17 3.50 3.54 4.41
N LEU A 18 2.92 2.36 4.64
CA LEU A 18 1.69 1.92 3.99
C LEU A 18 0.51 2.81 4.38
N VAL A 19 0.45 3.30 5.62
CA VAL A 19 -0.62 4.20 6.06
C VAL A 19 -0.56 5.51 5.28
N ALA A 20 0.63 6.09 5.11
CA ALA A 20 0.83 7.31 4.33
C ALA A 20 0.43 7.14 2.86
N MET A 21 0.75 5.97 2.28
CA MET A 21 0.33 5.59 0.93
C MET A 21 -1.20 5.50 0.79
N ILE A 22 -1.89 4.87 1.75
CA ILE A 22 -3.35 4.78 1.79
C ILE A 22 -3.98 6.16 1.90
N GLU A 23 -3.46 7.02 2.77
CA GLU A 23 -3.94 8.40 2.95
C GLU A 23 -3.75 9.24 1.68
N MET A 24 -2.64 9.06 0.96
CA MET A 24 -2.43 9.71 -0.34
C MET A 24 -3.50 9.25 -1.34
N LEU A 25 -3.74 7.94 -1.47
CA LEU A 25 -4.75 7.39 -2.38
C LEU A 25 -6.17 7.85 -2.01
N ARG A 26 -6.47 8.01 -0.71
CA ARG A 26 -7.78 8.46 -0.22
C ARG A 26 -8.08 9.93 -0.55
N ARG A 27 -7.05 10.76 -0.75
CA ARG A 27 -7.20 12.19 -1.09
C ARG A 27 -7.48 12.45 -2.56
N ASP A 28 -7.37 11.43 -3.42
CA ASP A 28 -7.68 11.57 -4.84
C ASP A 28 -9.20 11.49 -5.05
N GLU A 29 -9.83 12.64 -5.31
CA GLU A 29 -11.30 12.75 -5.46
C GLU A 29 -11.84 11.97 -6.67
N ASP A 30 -11.01 11.72 -7.69
CA ASP A 30 -11.36 10.96 -8.89
C ASP A 30 -11.21 9.44 -8.68
N PHE A 31 -10.72 9.03 -7.51
CA PHE A 31 -10.39 7.64 -7.21
C PHE A 31 -11.03 7.15 -5.92
N ARG A 32 -11.96 6.19 -6.05
CA ARG A 32 -12.50 5.49 -4.89
C ARG A 32 -11.54 4.40 -4.43
N LEU A 33 -10.83 4.64 -3.33
CA LEU A 33 -10.03 3.61 -2.69
C LEU A 33 -10.93 2.53 -2.06
N THR A 34 -10.64 1.27 -2.35
CA THR A 34 -11.27 0.07 -1.76
C THR A 34 -10.19 -0.96 -1.45
N PRO A 35 -10.44 -1.96 -0.59
CA PRO A 35 -9.47 -3.03 -0.32
C PRO A 35 -8.98 -3.74 -1.60
N LEU A 36 -9.88 -4.02 -2.55
CA LEU A 36 -9.52 -4.63 -3.82
C LEU A 36 -8.63 -3.72 -4.68
N HIS A 37 -8.93 -2.42 -4.71
CA HIS A 37 -8.07 -1.47 -5.43
C HIS A 37 -6.70 -1.34 -4.78
N LEU A 38 -6.62 -1.35 -3.45
CA LEU A 38 -5.33 -1.32 -2.74
C LEU A 38 -4.45 -2.50 -3.16
N LEU A 39 -4.97 -3.73 -3.10
CA LEU A 39 -4.22 -4.93 -3.49
C LEU A 39 -3.77 -4.89 -4.95
N ARG A 40 -4.65 -4.42 -5.85
CA ARG A 40 -4.32 -4.24 -7.26
C ARG A 40 -3.20 -3.20 -7.45
N ILE A 41 -3.28 -2.06 -6.78
CA ILE A 41 -2.28 -1.00 -6.87
C ILE A 41 -0.93 -1.47 -6.31
N LEU A 42 -0.91 -2.20 -5.20
CA LEU A 42 0.32 -2.77 -4.66
C LEU A 42 0.95 -3.76 -5.64
N GLY A 43 0.14 -4.60 -6.29
CA GLY A 43 0.62 -5.50 -7.35
C GLY A 43 1.17 -4.77 -8.57
N GLU A 44 0.48 -3.72 -9.05
CA GLU A 44 0.92 -2.94 -10.23
C GLU A 44 2.12 -2.02 -9.93
N GLY A 45 2.17 -1.43 -8.74
CA GLY A 45 3.19 -0.45 -8.34
C GLY A 45 4.45 -1.08 -7.74
N VAL A 46 4.29 -2.05 -6.86
CA VAL A 46 5.38 -2.68 -6.10
C VAL A 46 5.70 -4.09 -6.62
N GLY A 47 4.79 -4.74 -7.34
CA GLY A 47 5.03 -6.08 -7.90
C GLY A 47 4.77 -7.24 -6.92
N ILE A 48 4.22 -6.96 -5.73
CA ILE A 48 3.86 -8.00 -4.77
C ILE A 48 2.65 -8.81 -5.29
N PRO A 49 2.67 -10.16 -5.21
CA PRO A 49 1.52 -10.97 -5.56
C PRO A 49 0.30 -10.64 -4.68
N TRP A 50 -0.90 -10.68 -5.26
CA TRP A 50 -2.15 -10.48 -4.50
C TRP A 50 -2.25 -11.44 -3.32
N THR A 51 -1.91 -12.71 -3.53
CA THR A 51 -1.99 -13.76 -2.49
C THR A 51 -1.18 -13.46 -1.25
N GLU A 52 -0.11 -12.67 -1.39
CA GLU A 52 0.77 -12.25 -0.29
C GLU A 52 0.28 -10.93 0.31
N SER A 53 0.01 -9.92 -0.51
CA SER A 53 -0.46 -8.60 -0.04
C SER A 53 -1.80 -8.61 0.68
N ARG A 54 -2.67 -9.62 0.45
CA ARG A 54 -3.97 -9.74 1.13
C ARG A 54 -3.86 -9.77 2.66
N VAL A 55 -2.74 -10.25 3.22
CA VAL A 55 -2.54 -10.31 4.69
C VAL A 55 -2.55 -8.91 5.31
N LEU A 56 -2.17 -7.88 4.54
CA LEU A 56 -2.19 -6.51 5.02
C LEU A 56 -3.61 -6.05 5.36
N LEU A 57 -4.63 -6.59 4.70
CA LEU A 57 -6.04 -6.23 4.96
C LEU A 57 -6.51 -6.64 6.36
N GLU A 58 -5.85 -7.58 7.02
CA GLU A 58 -6.21 -8.00 8.39
C GLU A 58 -5.98 -6.90 9.42
N PHE A 59 -5.14 -5.90 9.08
CA PHE A 59 -4.84 -4.75 9.94
C PHE A 59 -5.77 -3.57 9.71
N PHE A 60 -6.76 -3.68 8.82
CA PHE A 60 -7.67 -2.59 8.48
C PHE A 60 -9.14 -2.99 8.57
N ASP A 61 -9.99 -2.00 8.80
CA ASP A 61 -11.43 -2.13 8.62
C ASP A 61 -11.82 -2.10 7.11
N PRO A 62 -13.09 -2.32 6.76
CA PRO A 62 -13.54 -2.29 5.37
C PRO A 62 -13.33 -0.94 4.64
N ASP A 63 -13.19 0.16 5.38
CA ASP A 63 -12.92 1.50 4.86
C ASP A 63 -11.41 1.82 4.81
N LEU A 64 -10.56 0.83 5.07
CA LEU A 64 -9.10 0.93 5.14
C LEU A 64 -8.60 1.87 6.24
N ARG A 65 -9.26 1.85 7.40
CA ARG A 65 -8.76 2.51 8.61
C ARG A 65 -7.98 1.49 9.45
N PRO A 66 -6.80 1.85 9.98
CA PRO A 66 -6.02 0.93 10.82
C PRO A 66 -6.84 0.43 12.02
N LEU A 67 -6.82 -0.88 12.25
CA LEU A 67 -7.37 -1.55 13.45
C LEU A 67 -6.33 -1.66 14.57
N VAL A 68 -5.05 -1.48 14.22
CA VAL A 68 -3.90 -1.49 15.12
C VAL A 68 -3.12 -0.18 14.96
N PRO A 69 -2.18 0.16 15.86
CA PRO A 69 -1.34 1.34 15.73
C PRO A 69 -0.63 1.43 14.37
N GLU A 70 -0.49 2.64 13.83
CA GLU A 70 0.07 2.90 12.49
C GLU A 70 1.51 2.39 12.34
N ASP A 71 2.32 2.53 13.40
CA ASP A 71 3.70 2.04 13.45
C ASP A 71 3.77 0.51 13.36
N GLU A 72 2.78 -0.20 13.93
CA GLU A 72 2.66 -1.64 13.76
C GLU A 72 2.29 -2.00 12.31
N VAL A 73 1.33 -1.29 11.70
CA VAL A 73 0.95 -1.50 10.29
C VAL A 73 2.16 -1.32 9.37
N ASP A 74 2.87 -0.20 9.53
CA ASP A 74 3.99 0.15 8.66
C ASP A 74 5.15 -0.85 8.81
N ARG A 75 5.46 -1.29 10.04
CA ARG A 75 6.46 -2.33 10.25
C ARG A 75 6.10 -3.65 9.55
N ARG A 76 4.85 -4.10 9.65
CA ARG A 76 4.38 -5.33 8.98
C ARG A 76 4.39 -5.18 7.46
N ALA A 77 4.01 -4.00 6.97
CA ALA A 77 4.05 -3.69 5.56
C ALA A 77 5.49 -3.68 5.03
N GLU A 78 6.44 -3.10 5.74
CA GLU A 78 7.86 -3.11 5.37
C GLU A 78 8.43 -4.53 5.33
N GLU A 79 8.16 -5.34 6.36
CA GLU A 79 8.54 -6.76 6.41
C GLU A 79 8.04 -7.53 5.17
N LEU A 80 6.83 -7.23 4.71
CA LEU A 80 6.22 -7.90 3.56
C LEU A 80 6.66 -7.33 2.20
N LEU A 81 6.79 -6.01 2.08
CA LEU A 81 7.02 -5.31 0.81
C LEU A 81 8.51 -5.16 0.47
N SER A 82 9.40 -5.17 1.46
CA SER A 82 10.85 -4.98 1.25
C SER A 82 11.49 -5.92 0.22
N PRO A 83 11.05 -7.17 -0.01
CA PRO A 83 11.59 -8.02 -1.07
C PRO A 83 11.24 -7.55 -2.50
N TYR A 84 10.21 -6.72 -2.64
CA TYR A 84 9.64 -6.29 -3.93
C TYR A 84 9.98 -4.85 -4.27
N VAL A 85 10.25 -4.01 -3.27
CA VAL A 85 10.67 -2.63 -3.50
C VAL A 85 12.14 -2.62 -3.94
N THR A 86 12.37 -2.52 -5.24
CA THR A 86 13.72 -2.29 -5.79
C THR A 86 14.17 -0.89 -5.36
N ARG A 87 15.17 -0.81 -4.48
CA ARG A 87 15.93 0.42 -4.29
C ARG A 87 16.76 0.63 -5.57
N GLU A 88 16.24 1.41 -6.51
CA GLU A 88 17.12 1.98 -7.53
C GLU A 88 18.11 2.90 -6.80
N GLY A 89 19.40 2.55 -6.88
CA GLY A 89 20.52 3.29 -6.29
C GLY A 89 21.00 4.43 -7.18
#